data_AF-A0A1M7E5X6-F1
#
_entry.id   AF-A0A1M7E5X6-F1
#
_cell.length_a   1.000
_cell.length_b   1.000
_cell.length_c   1.000
_cell.angle_alpha   90.00
_cell.angle_beta   90.00
_cell.angle_gamma   90.00
#
_symmetry.space_group_name_H-M   'P 1'
#
loop_
_entity.id
_entity.type
_entity.pdbx_description
1 polymer ?
#
loop_
_entity_poly.entity_id
_entity_poly.type
_entity_poly.pdbx_seq_one_letter_code
_entity_poly.pdbx_strand_id
1 'polypeptide(L)'
;MSESQTQSQTDTTSADDAALGEYRSTLPGVLGGIDNTIARIEAVLLAVGVLLMAANTIANVVGRFVFQNSLFFSEELNRILIIMITFAGISYAARHGRHIRMSAIYDAMPPRLRKLMMIVITLVTAVFMFGLCWYAFNYIMTQAGRGRVLPSLQIPVWITLVWVPVGFFMTGMQYLLTAIKNILEKDIFLSTAVLEGYDEDEMEV
;
A
#
# COMPACT_ATOMS: atom_id res chain seq x y z
N MET A 1 -45.71 11.29 18.62
CA MET A 1 -44.69 11.85 17.71
C MET A 1 -43.37 11.99 18.50
N SER A 2 -42.67 10.89 18.83
CA SER A 2 -41.34 10.96 19.48
C SER A 2 -40.55 9.62 19.60
N GLU A 3 -40.77 8.59 18.78
CA GLU A 3 -40.07 7.29 19.00
C GLU A 3 -39.49 6.60 17.75
N SER A 4 -39.34 7.32 16.63
CA SER A 4 -38.86 6.71 15.37
C SER A 4 -37.38 6.98 15.03
N GLN A 5 -36.58 7.57 15.92
CA GLN A 5 -35.22 8.06 15.58
C GLN A 5 -34.05 7.27 16.18
N THR A 6 -34.26 6.12 16.82
CA THR A 6 -33.16 5.42 17.51
C THR A 6 -32.59 4.20 16.76
N GLN A 7 -33.11 3.82 15.58
CA GLN A 7 -32.68 2.58 14.91
C GLN A 7 -31.69 2.72 13.74
N SER A 8 -31.25 3.93 13.37
CA SER A 8 -30.44 4.10 12.15
C SER A 8 -28.91 4.11 12.37
N GLN A 9 -28.40 3.70 13.54
CA GLN A 9 -26.98 3.91 13.88
C GLN A 9 -26.20 2.64 14.27
N THR A 10 -26.74 1.45 14.01
CA THR A 10 -26.08 0.18 14.37
C THR A 10 -25.64 -0.68 13.17
N ASP A 11 -26.01 -0.32 11.93
CA ASP A 11 -25.75 -1.16 10.75
C ASP A 11 -24.49 -0.82 9.93
N THR A 12 -23.71 0.21 10.31
CA THR A 12 -22.49 0.56 9.56
C THR A 12 -21.27 -0.27 9.96
N THR A 13 -21.32 -1.01 11.07
CA THR A 13 -20.17 -1.81 11.54
C THR A 13 -20.03 -3.12 10.76
N SER A 14 -21.12 -3.74 10.32
CA SER A 14 -21.10 -5.03 9.61
C SER A 14 -20.62 -4.95 8.17
N ALA A 15 -20.86 -3.83 7.48
CA ALA A 15 -20.41 -3.60 6.10
C ALA A 15 -18.90 -3.26 6.02
N ASP A 16 -18.37 -2.50 6.99
CA ASP A 16 -16.94 -2.20 7.08
C ASP A 16 -16.13 -3.40 7.60
N ASP A 17 -16.70 -4.22 8.50
CA ASP A 17 -16.04 -5.44 8.99
C ASP A 17 -15.93 -6.53 7.89
N ALA A 18 -16.83 -6.54 6.90
CA ALA A 18 -16.75 -7.44 5.75
C ALA A 18 -15.58 -7.09 4.81
N ALA A 19 -15.14 -5.83 4.78
CA ALA A 19 -13.98 -5.38 4.01
C ALA A 19 -12.62 -5.76 4.66
N LEU A 20 -12.64 -6.25 5.91
CA LEU A 20 -11.48 -6.83 6.60
C LEU A 20 -11.34 -8.34 6.32
N GLY A 21 -11.90 -8.81 5.21
CA GLY A 21 -11.77 -10.17 4.72
C GLY A 21 -10.31 -10.64 4.77
N GLU A 22 -10.08 -11.68 5.56
CA GLU A 22 -8.81 -12.39 5.75
C GLU A 22 -8.08 -12.54 4.40
N TYR A 23 -6.96 -11.83 4.21
CA TYR A 23 -6.19 -11.85 2.97
C TYR A 23 -5.83 -13.31 2.60
N ARG A 24 -6.44 -13.82 1.53
CA ARG A 24 -6.13 -15.14 0.96
C ARG A 24 -5.55 -14.94 -0.42
N SER A 25 -4.21 -15.02 -0.51
CA SER A 25 -3.51 -15.03 -1.79
C SER A 25 -4.06 -16.16 -2.67
N THR A 26 -4.54 -15.80 -3.86
CA THR A 26 -5.11 -16.76 -4.82
C THR A 26 -4.03 -17.40 -5.71
N LEU A 27 -2.74 -17.27 -5.36
CA LEU A 27 -1.62 -17.84 -6.10
C LEU A 27 -1.44 -19.34 -5.77
N PRO A 28 -1.31 -20.23 -6.78
CA PRO A 28 -1.07 -21.65 -6.52
C PRO A 28 0.35 -21.91 -5.97
N GLY A 29 0.44 -22.67 -4.87
CA GLY A 29 1.69 -23.22 -4.33
C GLY A 29 2.51 -22.32 -3.40
N VAL A 30 3.82 -22.52 -3.37
CA VAL A 30 4.80 -21.84 -2.48
C VAL A 30 4.85 -20.31 -2.65
N LEU A 31 4.49 -19.79 -3.83
CA LEU A 31 4.45 -18.34 -4.09
C LEU A 31 3.33 -17.65 -3.30
N GLY A 32 2.16 -18.26 -3.14
CA GLY A 32 1.06 -17.70 -2.34
C GLY A 32 1.39 -17.64 -0.85
N GLY A 33 2.19 -18.59 -0.35
CA GLY A 33 2.67 -18.59 1.03
C GLY A 33 3.63 -17.42 1.32
N ILE A 34 4.59 -17.19 0.43
CA ILE A 34 5.54 -16.06 0.54
C ILE A 34 4.81 -14.72 0.43
N ASP A 35 3.85 -14.64 -0.47
CA ASP A 35 3.08 -13.43 -0.71
C ASP A 35 2.21 -13.05 0.51
N ASN A 36 1.64 -14.04 1.19
CA ASN A 36 0.88 -13.86 2.42
C ASN A 36 1.75 -13.48 3.62
N THR A 37 2.93 -14.09 3.78
CA THR A 37 3.85 -13.68 4.85
C THR A 37 4.33 -12.25 4.65
N ILE A 38 4.64 -11.85 3.41
CA ILE A 38 4.97 -10.46 3.07
C ILE A 38 3.81 -9.54 3.41
N ALA A 39 2.58 -9.86 3.01
CA ALA A 39 1.41 -9.03 3.29
C ALA A 39 1.19 -8.82 4.80
N ARG A 40 1.36 -9.89 5.59
CA ARG A 40 1.22 -9.82 7.05
C ARG A 40 2.30 -8.96 7.69
N ILE A 41 3.55 -9.09 7.22
CA ILE A 41 4.67 -8.26 7.68
C ILE A 41 4.42 -6.78 7.33
N GLU A 42 3.99 -6.48 6.10
CA GLU A 42 3.64 -5.12 5.67
C GLU A 42 2.53 -4.52 6.54
N ALA A 43 1.46 -5.28 6.80
CA ALA A 43 0.34 -4.82 7.61
C ALA A 43 0.76 -4.55 9.08
N VAL A 44 1.56 -5.43 9.67
CA VAL A 44 2.09 -5.23 11.03
C VAL A 44 3.03 -4.03 11.08
N LEU A 45 3.91 -3.89 10.10
CA LEU A 45 4.85 -2.77 10.00
C LEU A 45 4.08 -1.43 9.89
N LEU A 46 3.01 -1.39 9.09
CA LEU A 46 2.15 -0.22 8.96
C LEU A 46 1.43 0.12 10.26
N ALA A 47 0.79 -0.87 10.90
CA ALA A 47 0.07 -0.67 12.14
C ALA A 47 1.00 -0.14 13.26
N VAL A 48 2.17 -0.78 13.43
CA VAL A 48 3.18 -0.37 14.41
C VAL A 48 3.74 1.02 14.06
N GLY A 49 4.04 1.27 12.78
CA GLY A 49 4.57 2.55 12.32
C GLY A 49 3.62 3.72 12.61
N VAL A 50 2.34 3.57 12.31
CA VAL A 50 1.31 4.59 12.57
C VAL A 50 1.14 4.82 14.07
N LEU A 51 1.09 3.76 14.88
CA LEU A 51 1.00 3.87 16.34
C LEU A 51 2.21 4.60 16.93
N LEU A 52 3.43 4.28 16.48
CA LEU A 52 4.64 4.97 16.91
C LEU A 52 4.63 6.44 16.49
N MET A 53 4.18 6.76 15.28
CA MET A 53 4.08 8.13 14.79
C MET A 53 3.07 8.94 15.60
N ALA A 54 1.91 8.36 15.93
CA ALA A 54 0.91 8.97 16.79
C ALA A 54 1.46 9.21 18.21
N ALA A 55 2.07 8.19 18.82
CA ALA A 55 2.65 8.29 20.16
C ALA A 55 3.75 9.36 20.24
N ASN A 56 4.64 9.41 19.24
CA ASN A 56 5.70 10.40 19.16
C ASN A 56 5.16 11.83 18.98
N THR A 57 4.12 11.99 18.15
CA THR A 57 3.46 13.29 17.95
C THR A 57 2.77 13.77 19.24
N ILE A 58 2.07 12.89 19.94
CA ILE A 58 1.45 13.19 21.24
C ILE A 58 2.53 13.55 22.26
N ALA A 59 3.62 12.77 22.33
CA ALA A 59 4.74 13.06 23.23
C ALA A 59 5.36 14.44 22.95
N ASN A 60 5.50 14.84 21.68
CA ASN A 60 6.01 16.16 21.32
C ASN A 60 5.06 17.29 21.75
N VAL A 61 3.75 17.09 21.56
CA VAL A 61 2.72 18.03 22.00
C VAL A 61 2.75 18.19 23.52
N VAL A 62 2.76 17.08 24.27
CA VAL A 62 2.87 17.10 25.74
C VAL A 62 4.19 17.74 26.18
N GLY A 63 5.30 17.44 25.52
CA GLY A 63 6.60 18.07 25.74
C GLY A 63 6.53 19.59 25.65
N ARG A 64 5.91 20.10 24.59
CA ARG A 64 5.75 21.53 24.35
C ARG A 64 4.88 22.22 25.40
N PHE A 65 3.81 21.58 25.86
CA PHE A 65 2.88 22.18 26.82
C PHE A 65 3.34 22.06 28.27
N VAL A 66 3.97 20.95 28.66
CA VAL A 66 4.39 20.67 30.05
C VAL A 66 5.82 21.16 30.32
N PHE A 67 6.76 20.90 29.40
CA PHE A 67 8.18 21.18 29.59
C PHE A 67 8.66 22.48 28.93
N GLN A 68 7.76 23.21 28.25
CA GLN A 68 8.05 24.42 27.47
C GLN A 68 9.19 24.24 26.43
N ASN A 69 9.54 23.00 26.12
CA ASN A 69 10.59 22.61 25.18
C ASN A 69 10.02 21.55 24.23
N SER A 70 10.14 21.78 22.92
CA SER A 70 9.81 20.78 21.90
C SER A 70 10.87 19.69 21.86
N LEU A 71 10.46 18.44 21.66
CA LEU A 71 11.40 17.34 21.42
C LEU A 71 11.96 17.48 19.99
N PHE A 72 13.14 18.08 19.84
CA PHE A 72 13.77 18.32 18.53
C PHE A 72 13.97 17.02 17.71
N PHE A 73 14.21 15.90 18.38
CA PHE A 73 14.30 14.57 17.77
C PHE A 73 12.95 14.06 17.19
N SER A 74 11.82 14.52 17.74
CA SER A 74 10.50 14.00 17.40
C SER A 74 10.10 14.31 15.96
N GLU A 75 10.41 15.52 15.47
CA GLU A 75 10.12 15.93 14.09
C GLU A 75 10.88 15.07 13.07
N GLU A 76 12.16 14.80 13.35
CA GLU A 76 12.99 13.97 12.50
C GLU A 76 12.54 12.51 12.51
N LEU A 77 12.19 11.96 13.69
CA LEU A 77 11.66 10.60 13.79
C LEU A 77 10.32 10.47 13.04
N ASN A 78 9.42 11.44 13.17
CA ASN A 78 8.16 11.46 12.43
C ASN A 78 8.39 11.52 10.91
N ARG A 79 9.42 12.24 10.46
CA ARG A 79 9.81 12.27 9.04
C ARG A 79 10.35 10.93 8.55
N ILE A 80 11.01 10.15 9.40
CA ILE A 80 11.45 8.79 9.07
C ILE A 80 10.25 7.84 9.01
N LEU A 81 9.36 7.92 10.00
CA LEU A 81 8.16 7.08 10.10
C LEU A 81 7.21 7.31 8.93
N ILE A 82 6.95 8.58 8.55
CA ILE A 82 6.04 8.87 7.43
C ILE A 82 6.56 8.29 6.11
N ILE A 83 7.88 8.32 5.87
CA ILE A 83 8.49 7.72 4.68
C ILE A 83 8.31 6.20 4.71
N MET A 84 8.64 5.54 5.83
CA MET A 84 8.46 4.10 6.00
C MET A 84 7.00 3.67 5.77
N ILE A 85 6.05 4.34 6.42
CA ILE A 85 4.61 4.03 6.32
C ILE A 85 4.10 4.28 4.90
N THR A 86 4.53 5.36 4.23
CA THR A 86 4.09 5.67 2.87
C THR A 86 4.52 4.57 1.90
N PHE A 87 5.79 4.14 1.94
CA PHE A 87 6.29 3.13 0.99
C PHE A 87 5.78 1.72 1.30
N ALA A 88 5.66 1.35 2.57
CA ALA A 88 4.99 0.10 2.95
C ALA A 88 3.48 0.13 2.62
N GLY A 89 2.86 1.31 2.67
CA GLY A 89 1.44 1.51 2.39
C GLY A 89 1.13 1.39 0.91
N ILE A 90 2.02 1.88 0.04
CA ILE A 90 1.89 1.77 -1.42
C ILE A 90 1.95 0.30 -1.85
N SER A 91 2.90 -0.48 -1.35
CA SER A 91 2.98 -1.92 -1.68
C SER A 91 1.78 -2.69 -1.15
N TYR A 92 1.30 -2.36 0.05
CA TYR A 92 0.07 -2.93 0.59
C TYR A 92 -1.19 -2.51 -0.22
N ALA A 93 -1.23 -1.28 -0.74
CA ALA A 93 -2.31 -0.77 -1.58
C ALA A 93 -2.38 -1.45 -2.95
N ALA A 94 -1.23 -1.62 -3.59
CA ALA A 94 -1.09 -2.30 -4.87
C ALA A 94 -1.62 -3.75 -4.80
N ARG A 95 -1.28 -4.47 -3.72
CA ARG A 95 -1.75 -5.83 -3.43
C ARG A 95 -3.27 -5.98 -3.38
N HIS A 96 -3.97 -4.95 -2.90
CA HIS A 96 -5.43 -4.94 -2.79
C HIS A 96 -6.11 -4.35 -4.04
N GLY A 97 -5.34 -3.97 -5.08
CA GLY A 97 -5.91 -3.40 -6.30
C GLY A 97 -6.66 -2.09 -6.08
N ARG A 98 -6.37 -1.37 -4.98
CA ARG A 98 -7.04 -0.11 -4.59
C ARG A 98 -6.61 1.10 -5.41
N HIS A 99 -5.74 0.91 -6.41
CA HIS A 99 -5.46 1.97 -7.37
C HIS A 99 -6.72 2.24 -8.19
N ILE A 100 -7.09 3.52 -8.29
CA ILE A 100 -8.25 3.96 -9.06
C ILE A 100 -8.12 3.45 -10.50
N ARG A 101 -9.14 2.75 -10.98
CA ARG A 101 -9.23 2.25 -12.35
C ARG A 101 -10.53 2.66 -12.98
N MET A 102 -10.47 2.99 -14.25
CA MET A 102 -11.64 3.35 -15.04
C MET A 102 -12.26 2.09 -15.63
N SER A 103 -13.31 1.55 -14.99
CA SER A 103 -14.06 0.36 -15.46
C SER A 103 -14.81 0.60 -16.77
N ALA A 104 -15.37 1.80 -16.97
CA ALA A 104 -16.23 2.11 -18.11
C ALA A 104 -15.56 1.92 -19.49
N ILE A 105 -14.23 2.06 -19.59
CA ILE A 105 -13.50 1.81 -20.84
C ILE A 105 -13.40 0.29 -21.10
N TYR A 106 -13.30 -0.53 -20.06
CA TYR A 106 -13.20 -1.98 -20.17
C TYR A 106 -14.54 -2.66 -20.48
N ASP A 107 -15.66 -2.09 -20.01
CA ASP A 107 -17.00 -2.66 -20.23
C ASP A 107 -17.51 -2.46 -21.67
N ALA A 108 -16.93 -1.49 -22.41
CA ALA A 108 -17.21 -1.29 -23.83
C ALA A 108 -16.41 -2.22 -24.77
N MET A 109 -15.48 -3.05 -24.24
CA MET A 109 -14.58 -3.89 -25.03
C MET A 109 -14.89 -5.38 -24.94
N PRO A 110 -14.63 -6.17 -26.01
CA PRO A 110 -14.80 -7.62 -25.97
C PRO A 110 -13.83 -8.26 -24.96
N PRO A 111 -14.22 -9.38 -24.32
CA PRO A 111 -13.51 -9.97 -23.17
C PRO A 111 -12.05 -10.34 -23.46
N ARG A 112 -11.72 -10.67 -24.72
CA ARG A 112 -10.34 -10.97 -25.15
C ARG A 112 -9.45 -9.73 -25.18
N LEU A 113 -10.00 -8.57 -25.56
CA LEU A 113 -9.25 -7.31 -25.64
C LEU A 113 -9.05 -6.70 -24.25
N ARG A 114 -10.07 -6.80 -23.38
CA ARG A 114 -9.99 -6.44 -21.96
C ARG A 114 -8.82 -7.14 -21.28
N LYS A 115 -8.70 -8.46 -21.48
CA LYS A 115 -7.59 -9.25 -20.93
C LYS A 115 -6.24 -8.79 -21.44
N LEU A 116 -6.09 -8.58 -22.75
CA LEU A 116 -4.82 -8.12 -23.33
C LEU A 116 -4.42 -6.75 -22.77
N MET A 117 -5.35 -5.80 -22.66
CA MET A 117 -5.07 -4.49 -22.08
C MET A 117 -4.68 -4.58 -20.62
N MET A 118 -5.33 -5.44 -19.82
CA MET A 118 -4.97 -5.61 -18.42
C MET A 118 -3.56 -6.20 -18.25
N ILE A 119 -3.17 -7.16 -19.08
CA ILE A 119 -1.80 -7.70 -19.11
C ILE A 119 -0.79 -6.59 -19.48
N VAL A 120 -1.09 -5.81 -20.53
CA VAL A 120 -0.21 -4.72 -20.96
C VAL A 120 -0.05 -3.67 -19.87
N ILE A 121 -1.14 -3.25 -19.23
CA ILE A 121 -1.11 -2.23 -18.17
C ILE A 121 -0.32 -2.73 -16.98
N THR A 122 -0.61 -3.94 -16.48
CA THR A 122 0.12 -4.50 -15.33
C THR A 122 1.61 -4.69 -15.62
N LEU A 123 1.97 -5.11 -16.84
CA LEU A 123 3.36 -5.25 -17.27
C LEU A 123 4.06 -3.89 -17.41
N VAL A 124 3.42 -2.90 -18.03
CA VAL A 124 3.96 -1.53 -18.16
C VAL A 124 4.14 -0.90 -16.78
N THR A 125 3.16 -1.06 -15.88
CA THR A 125 3.26 -0.58 -14.50
C THR A 125 4.38 -1.29 -13.75
N ALA A 126 4.56 -2.60 -13.91
CA ALA A 126 5.67 -3.33 -13.31
C ALA A 126 7.03 -2.78 -13.79
N VAL A 127 7.23 -2.64 -15.10
CA VAL A 127 8.46 -2.09 -15.68
C VAL A 127 8.72 -0.67 -15.18
N PHE A 128 7.68 0.17 -15.13
CA PHE A 128 7.79 1.53 -14.61
C PHE A 128 8.21 1.55 -13.14
N MET A 129 7.63 0.68 -12.29
CA MET A 129 8.01 0.55 -10.88
C MET A 129 9.46 0.08 -10.70
N PHE A 130 9.93 -0.88 -11.50
CA PHE A 130 11.35 -1.29 -11.48
C PHE A 130 12.28 -0.17 -11.96
N GLY A 131 11.87 0.61 -12.96
CA GLY A 131 12.59 1.80 -13.41
C GLY A 131 12.72 2.85 -12.30
N LEU A 132 11.63 3.12 -11.57
CA LEU A 132 11.65 4.03 -10.42
C LEU A 132 12.53 3.49 -9.28
N CYS A 133 12.50 2.18 -9.02
CA CYS A 133 13.40 1.55 -8.05
C CYS A 133 14.88 1.79 -8.40
N TRP A 134 15.24 1.63 -9.68
CA TRP A 134 16.60 1.88 -10.16
C TRP A 134 17.01 3.34 -9.98
N TYR A 135 16.14 4.29 -10.34
CA TYR A 135 16.40 5.71 -10.14
C TYR A 135 16.52 6.07 -8.65
N ALA A 136 15.66 5.52 -7.79
CA ALA A 136 15.71 5.72 -6.35
C ALA A 136 17.04 5.21 -5.76
N PHE A 137 17.53 4.06 -6.22
CA PHE A 137 18.81 3.53 -5.78
C PHE A 137 20.00 4.44 -6.17
N ASN A 138 20.02 4.91 -7.42
CA ASN A 138 21.04 5.87 -7.87
C ASN A 138 20.98 7.20 -7.11
N TYR A 139 19.78 7.67 -6.80
CA TYR A 139 19.57 8.85 -5.98
C TYR A 139 20.14 8.67 -4.56
N ILE A 140 19.89 7.53 -3.93
CA ILE A 140 20.46 7.20 -2.60
C ILE A 140 21.99 7.19 -2.65
N MET A 141 22.58 6.59 -3.67
CA MET A 141 24.03 6.51 -3.80
C MET A 141 24.67 7.90 -4.01
N THR A 142 24.00 8.77 -4.78
CA THR A 142 24.41 10.17 -4.95
C THR A 142 24.30 10.95 -3.64
N GLN A 143 23.24 10.73 -2.86
CA GLN A 143 23.06 11.37 -1.57
C GLN A 143 24.04 10.84 -0.51
N ALA A 144 24.42 9.58 -0.61
CA ALA A 144 25.42 8.99 0.26
C ALA A 144 26.80 9.63 0.07
N GLY A 145 27.17 9.92 -1.17
CA GLY A 145 28.40 10.67 -1.47
C GLY A 145 28.41 12.11 -0.96
N ARG A 146 27.24 12.69 -0.63
CA ARG A 146 27.14 14.07 -0.08
C ARG A 146 27.21 14.13 1.44
N GLY A 147 27.22 12.98 2.14
CA GLY A 147 27.37 12.93 3.60
C GLY A 147 26.32 13.71 4.39
N ARG A 148 25.11 13.90 3.83
CA ARG A 148 24.06 14.71 4.46
C ARG A 148 23.49 13.98 5.68
N VAL A 149 23.69 14.56 6.87
CA VAL A 149 23.18 14.05 8.15
C VAL A 149 22.01 14.87 8.66
N LEU A 150 21.14 14.22 9.44
CA LEU A 150 20.06 14.88 10.17
C LEU A 150 20.64 15.77 11.30
N PRO A 151 20.20 17.02 11.45
CA PRO A 151 20.76 17.94 12.43
C PRO A 151 20.54 17.51 13.90
N SER A 152 19.46 16.81 14.23
CA SER A 152 19.18 16.38 15.62
C SER A 152 19.60 14.94 15.92
N LEU A 153 19.34 13.98 15.02
CA LEU A 153 19.71 12.57 15.22
C LEU A 153 21.13 12.25 14.77
N GLN A 154 21.77 13.11 13.98
CA GLN A 154 23.05 12.84 13.30
C GLN A 154 23.05 11.56 12.44
N ILE A 155 21.87 11.01 12.14
CA ILE A 155 21.72 9.83 11.29
C ILE A 155 21.87 10.27 9.82
N PRO A 156 22.59 9.50 8.98
CA PRO A 156 22.69 9.78 7.55
C PRO A 156 21.32 9.71 6.88
N VAL A 157 20.96 10.75 6.11
CA VAL A 157 19.66 10.85 5.39
C VAL A 157 19.45 9.66 4.44
N TRP A 158 20.53 9.02 3.98
CA TRP A 158 20.45 7.84 3.13
C TRP A 158 19.58 6.73 3.75
N ILE A 159 19.60 6.57 5.08
CA ILE A 159 19.00 5.38 5.71
C ILE A 159 17.49 5.45 5.69
N THR A 160 16.98 6.67 5.79
CA THR A 160 15.56 6.98 5.64
C THR A 160 15.11 6.75 4.20
N LEU A 161 15.97 7.08 3.22
CA LEU A 161 15.66 6.93 1.81
C LEU A 161 15.69 5.47 1.33
N VAL A 162 16.35 4.54 2.03
CA VAL A 162 16.38 3.11 1.67
C VAL A 162 14.99 2.48 1.58
N TRP A 163 14.01 2.98 2.34
CA TRP A 163 12.63 2.49 2.27
C TRP A 163 11.95 2.78 0.92
N VAL A 164 12.42 3.80 0.19
CA VAL A 164 11.89 4.20 -1.12
C VAL A 164 12.06 3.09 -2.18
N PRO A 165 13.30 2.64 -2.52
CA PRO A 165 13.49 1.57 -3.50
C PRO A 165 12.88 0.25 -3.02
N VAL A 166 12.85 -0.02 -1.71
CA VAL A 166 12.22 -1.23 -1.16
C VAL A 166 10.72 -1.24 -1.48
N GLY A 167 10.00 -0.14 -1.24
CA GLY A 167 8.58 -0.04 -1.56
C GLY A 167 8.29 -0.17 -3.07
N PHE A 168 9.10 0.48 -3.91
CA PHE A 168 8.97 0.34 -5.36
C PHE A 168 9.28 -1.08 -5.85
N PHE A 169 10.29 -1.73 -5.27
CA PHE A 169 10.63 -3.11 -5.61
C PHE A 169 9.51 -4.08 -5.23
N MET A 170 8.96 -3.97 -4.00
CA MET A 170 7.84 -4.80 -3.56
C MET A 170 6.59 -4.58 -4.43
N THR A 171 6.28 -3.32 -4.75
CA THR A 171 5.15 -2.98 -5.64
C THR A 171 5.36 -3.53 -7.05
N GLY A 172 6.56 -3.34 -7.63
CA GLY A 172 6.91 -3.86 -8.94
C GLY A 172 6.85 -5.39 -9.02
N MET A 173 7.33 -6.08 -7.98
CA MET A 173 7.21 -7.54 -7.84
C MET A 173 5.74 -7.98 -7.86
N GLN A 174 4.86 -7.31 -7.11
CA GLN A 174 3.43 -7.65 -7.09
C GLN A 174 2.75 -7.46 -8.46
N TYR A 175 3.03 -6.35 -9.14
CA TYR A 175 2.50 -6.13 -10.49
C TYR A 175 3.03 -7.16 -11.50
N LEU A 176 4.29 -7.56 -11.37
CA LEU A 176 4.88 -8.61 -12.20
C LEU A 176 4.24 -9.98 -11.94
N LEU A 177 4.02 -10.34 -10.67
CA LEU A 177 3.30 -11.57 -10.32
C LEU A 177 1.85 -11.54 -10.84
N THR A 178 1.18 -10.39 -10.76
CA THR A 178 -0.17 -10.19 -11.30
C THR A 178 -0.19 -10.37 -12.82
N ALA A 179 0.80 -9.81 -13.53
CA ALA A 179 0.93 -9.96 -14.98
C ALA A 179 1.17 -11.42 -15.39
N ILE A 180 2.07 -12.13 -14.69
CA ILE A 180 2.33 -13.56 -14.94
C ILE A 180 1.07 -14.40 -14.70
N LYS A 181 0.34 -14.11 -13.61
CA LYS A 181 -0.91 -14.81 -13.29
C LYS A 181 -1.97 -14.60 -14.37
N ASN A 182 -2.16 -13.36 -14.83
CA ASN A 182 -3.11 -13.02 -15.88
C ASN A 182 -2.76 -13.65 -17.25
N ILE A 183 -1.48 -13.97 -17.48
CA ILE A 183 -1.04 -14.72 -18.67
C ILE A 183 -1.31 -16.24 -18.52
N LEU A 184 -1.10 -16.80 -17.33
CA LEU A 184 -1.22 -18.25 -17.08
C LEU A 184 -2.67 -18.73 -16.90
N GLU A 185 -3.50 -17.95 -16.22
CA GLU A 185 -4.86 -18.33 -15.86
C GLU A 185 -5.87 -17.79 -16.88
N LYS A 186 -6.99 -18.51 -17.08
CA LYS A 186 -7.99 -18.16 -18.11
C LYS A 186 -8.84 -16.96 -17.68
N ASP A 187 -9.00 -16.75 -16.38
CA ASP A 187 -9.80 -15.69 -15.77
C ASP A 187 -9.05 -14.35 -15.70
N ILE A 188 -9.80 -13.25 -15.62
CA ILE A 188 -9.26 -11.88 -15.60
C ILE A 188 -9.03 -11.48 -14.14
N PHE A 189 -7.79 -11.53 -13.70
CA PHE A 189 -7.40 -11.15 -12.34
C PHE A 189 -7.07 -9.67 -12.27
N LEU A 190 -7.87 -8.97 -11.49
CA LEU A 190 -7.86 -7.53 -11.33
C LEU A 190 -6.74 -7.09 -10.35
N SER A 191 -6.38 -7.93 -9.38
CA SER A 191 -5.15 -7.89 -8.56
C SER A 191 -4.93 -9.27 -7.92
N THR A 192 -3.78 -9.57 -7.30
CA THR A 192 -3.50 -10.86 -6.64
C THR A 192 -4.59 -11.31 -5.64
N ALA A 193 -5.37 -10.36 -5.10
CA ALA A 193 -6.49 -10.60 -4.19
C ALA A 193 -7.89 -10.31 -4.77
N VAL A 194 -7.99 -9.66 -5.95
CA VAL A 194 -9.27 -9.23 -6.50
C VAL A 194 -9.48 -9.90 -7.85
N LEU A 195 -10.42 -10.84 -7.90
CA LEU A 195 -10.96 -11.36 -9.15
C LEU A 195 -11.82 -10.26 -9.76
N GLU A 196 -11.81 -10.12 -11.09
CA GLU A 196 -12.80 -9.29 -11.78
C GLU A 196 -14.17 -10.02 -11.76
N GLY A 197 -14.73 -10.17 -10.57
CA GLY A 197 -16.16 -10.33 -10.40
C GLY A 197 -16.74 -8.93 -10.54
N TYR A 198 -17.44 -8.68 -11.64
CA TYR A 198 -18.61 -7.83 -11.53
C TYR A 198 -19.43 -8.44 -10.39
N ASP A 199 -19.72 -7.68 -9.35
CA ASP A 199 -20.78 -8.03 -8.44
C ASP A 199 -22.03 -8.21 -9.31
N GLU A 200 -22.37 -9.46 -9.64
CA GLU A 200 -23.66 -9.81 -10.23
C GLU A 200 -24.81 -9.52 -9.25
N ASP A 201 -24.51 -9.02 -8.04
CA ASP A 201 -25.47 -8.73 -6.98
C ASP A 201 -25.93 -7.25 -6.91
N GLU A 202 -25.46 -6.36 -7.78
CA GLU A 202 -26.00 -4.98 -7.87
C GLU A 202 -27.06 -4.78 -8.98
N MET A 203 -27.54 -5.87 -9.60
CA MET A 203 -28.63 -5.86 -10.59
C MET A 203 -29.94 -6.47 -10.07
N GLU A 204 -30.25 -6.38 -8.77
CA GLU A 204 -31.63 -6.53 -8.28
C GLU A 204 -31.90 -5.59 -7.09
N VAL A 205 -32.43 -4.39 -7.36
CA VAL A 205 -33.79 -3.92 -6.95
C VAL A 205 -34.13 -2.55 -7.55
#